data_AF-A0A9W5RFJ2-F1
#
_entry.id   AF-A0A9W5RFJ2-F1
#
_cell.length_a   1.000
_cell.length_b   1.000
_cell.length_c   1.000
_cell.angle_alpha   90.00
_cell.angle_beta   90.00
_cell.angle_gamma   90.00
#
_symmetry.space_group_name_H-M   'P 1'
#
loop_
_entity.id
_entity.type
_entity.pdbx_description
1 polymer ?
#
loop_
_entity_poly.entity_id
_entity_poly.type
_entity_poly.pdbx_seq_one_letter_code
_entity_poly.pdbx_strand_id
1 'polypeptide(L)'
;MSLPKRSMWDPQAMLHLLSKQRMATYLAAMDGNIETAFVLYNRNIQLATALQGMTAMVEVVARNAIDRALTEWNAKISPHTDWFDLDVLDDHAQKDIAIARQRVLRLRKPVTHSKVLAELSFGFW
;
A
#
# COMPACT_ATOMS: atom_id res chain seq x y z
N MET A 1 -1.49 -22.67 33.22
CA MET A 1 -2.37 -22.66 32.02
C MET A 1 -3.51 -21.69 32.30
N SER A 2 -3.31 -20.42 31.99
CA SER A 2 -4.25 -19.33 32.32
C SER A 2 -5.30 -19.20 31.22
N LEU A 3 -6.57 -19.39 31.59
CA LEU A 3 -7.74 -19.17 30.73
C LEU A 3 -7.70 -17.74 30.15
N PRO A 4 -8.04 -17.54 28.86
CA PRO A 4 -8.10 -16.20 28.30
C PRO A 4 -9.21 -15.40 28.99
N LYS A 5 -8.92 -14.13 29.31
CA LYS A 5 -9.93 -13.16 29.73
C LYS A 5 -11.08 -13.17 28.71
N ARG A 6 -12.30 -13.37 29.20
CA ARG A 6 -13.55 -13.32 28.41
C ARG A 6 -13.48 -12.14 27.43
N SER A 7 -13.58 -12.42 26.14
CA SER A 7 -13.50 -11.38 25.10
C SER A 7 -14.54 -10.29 25.39
N MET A 8 -14.15 -9.02 25.24
CA MET A 8 -15.00 -7.85 25.52
C MET A 8 -16.18 -7.73 24.54
N TRP A 9 -16.26 -8.62 23.56
CA TRP A 9 -17.22 -8.66 22.46
C TRP A 9 -17.69 -10.09 22.19
N ASP A 10 -18.93 -10.24 21.71
CA ASP A 10 -19.52 -11.51 21.31
C ASP A 10 -18.87 -12.05 20.01
N PRO A 11 -18.22 -13.23 20.04
CA PRO A 11 -17.58 -13.81 18.86
C PRO A 11 -18.55 -14.14 17.72
N GLN A 12 -19.81 -14.49 18.01
CA GLN A 12 -20.80 -14.79 16.97
C GLN A 12 -21.23 -13.51 16.26
N ALA A 13 -21.49 -12.44 17.01
CA ALA A 13 -21.76 -11.13 16.44
C ALA A 13 -20.60 -10.64 15.56
N MET A 14 -19.36 -10.78 16.03
CA MET A 14 -18.19 -10.40 15.24
C MET A 14 -17.99 -11.24 13.98
N LEU A 15 -18.27 -12.54 14.03
CA LEU A 15 -18.22 -13.40 12.85
C LEU A 15 -19.25 -12.96 11.80
N HIS A 16 -20.45 -12.55 12.23
CA HIS A 16 -21.44 -11.99 11.32
C HIS A 16 -20.95 -10.69 10.67
N LEU A 17 -20.34 -9.79 11.44
CA LEU A 17 -19.84 -8.49 10.95
C LEU A 17 -18.61 -8.62 10.03
N LEU A 18 -17.72 -9.57 10.28
CA LEU A 18 -16.56 -9.81 9.41
C LEU A 18 -16.89 -10.63 8.15
N SER A 19 -18.08 -11.23 8.12
CA SER A 19 -18.55 -12.29 7.21
C SER A 19 -17.91 -13.65 7.45
N LYS A 20 -18.72 -14.70 7.29
CA LYS A 20 -18.25 -16.09 7.32
C LYS A 20 -17.23 -16.37 6.23
N GLN A 21 -17.37 -15.78 5.05
CA GLN A 21 -16.45 -16.01 3.92
C GLN A 21 -15.04 -15.52 4.22
N ARG A 22 -14.90 -14.35 4.87
CA ARG A 22 -13.58 -13.86 5.31
C ARG A 22 -12.96 -14.71 6.42
N MET A 23 -13.79 -15.24 7.31
CA MET A 23 -13.32 -16.08 8.42
C MET A 23 -13.15 -17.56 8.06
N ALA A 24 -13.61 -18.00 6.89
CA ALA A 24 -13.70 -19.41 6.50
C ALA A 24 -12.35 -20.13 6.62
N THR A 25 -11.27 -19.55 6.10
CA THR A 25 -9.92 -20.14 6.17
C THR A 25 -9.42 -20.31 7.60
N TYR A 26 -9.73 -19.37 8.48
CA TYR A 26 -9.32 -19.42 9.89
C TYR A 26 -10.16 -20.41 10.71
N LEU A 27 -11.47 -20.47 10.41
CA LEU A 27 -12.37 -21.45 11.03
C LEU A 27 -12.01 -22.87 10.63
N ALA A 28 -11.73 -23.13 9.34
CA ALA A 28 -11.31 -24.45 8.88
C ALA A 28 -9.98 -24.88 9.52
N ALA A 29 -9.02 -23.95 9.66
CA ALA A 29 -7.73 -24.23 10.27
C ALA A 29 -7.82 -24.56 11.77
N MET A 30 -8.88 -24.12 12.45
CA MET A 30 -9.08 -24.27 13.90
C MET A 30 -10.30 -25.16 14.25
N ASP A 31 -10.67 -26.08 13.36
CA ASP A 31 -11.76 -27.04 13.56
C ASP A 31 -13.12 -26.41 13.93
N GLY A 32 -13.41 -25.23 13.36
CA GLY A 32 -14.64 -24.47 13.61
C GLY A 32 -14.66 -23.72 14.94
N ASN A 33 -13.59 -23.77 15.74
CA ASN A 33 -13.52 -23.03 17.00
C ASN A 33 -13.36 -21.53 16.74
N ILE A 34 -14.43 -20.78 17.02
CA ILE A 34 -14.52 -19.34 16.72
C ILE A 34 -13.46 -18.53 17.47
N GLU A 35 -13.25 -18.78 18.77
CA GLU A 35 -12.31 -18.00 19.57
C GLU A 35 -10.87 -18.13 19.06
N THR A 36 -10.43 -19.36 18.81
CA THR A 36 -9.07 -19.62 18.29
C THR A 36 -8.90 -19.15 16.84
N ALA A 37 -9.95 -19.22 16.02
CA ALA A 37 -9.96 -18.63 14.68
C ALA A 37 -9.76 -17.10 14.72
N PHE A 38 -10.37 -16.40 15.68
CA PHE A 38 -10.14 -14.97 15.90
C PHE A 38 -8.72 -14.66 16.37
N VAL A 39 -8.12 -15.51 17.20
CA VAL A 39 -6.71 -15.36 17.59
C VAL A 39 -5.80 -15.48 16.36
N LEU A 40 -6.05 -16.45 15.48
CA LEU A 40 -5.28 -16.63 14.25
C LEU A 40 -5.48 -15.46 13.27
N TYR A 41 -6.72 -15.00 13.11
CA TYR A 41 -7.03 -13.82 12.29
C TYR A 41 -6.30 -12.56 12.81
N ASN A 42 -6.28 -12.35 14.12
CA ASN A 42 -5.55 -11.23 14.73
C ASN A 42 -4.03 -11.33 14.49
N ARG A 43 -3.44 -12.53 14.55
CA ARG A 43 -2.03 -12.74 14.19
C ARG A 43 -1.76 -12.40 12.73
N ASN A 44 -2.65 -12.78 11.82
CA ASN A 44 -2.53 -12.39 10.41
C ASN A 44 -2.55 -10.87 10.22
N ILE A 45 -3.43 -10.16 10.93
CA ILE A 45 -3.42 -8.68 10.92
C ILE A 45 -2.09 -8.14 11.42
N GLN A 46 -1.58 -8.64 12.56
CA GLN A 46 -0.30 -8.18 13.12
C GLN A 46 0.86 -8.37 12.14
N LEU A 47 0.91 -9.51 11.47
CA LEU A 47 1.91 -9.78 10.42
C LEU A 47 1.75 -8.82 9.23
N ALA A 48 0.53 -8.64 8.72
CA ALA A 48 0.26 -7.71 7.63
C ALA A 48 0.66 -6.27 7.97
N THR A 49 0.36 -5.81 9.19
CA THR A 49 0.76 -4.48 9.67
C THR A 49 2.29 -4.34 9.78
N ALA A 50 2.99 -5.36 10.27
CA ALA A 50 4.45 -5.35 10.34
C ALA A 50 5.09 -5.28 8.93
N LEU A 51 4.54 -6.03 7.97
CA LEU A 51 4.99 -6.00 6.57
C LEU A 51 4.75 -4.63 5.93
N GLN A 52 3.62 -3.98 6.22
CA GLN A 52 3.26 -2.70 5.61
C GLN A 52 4.32 -1.61 5.84
N GLY A 53 4.90 -1.53 7.03
CA GLY A 53 5.97 -0.57 7.34
C GLY A 53 7.24 -0.83 6.53
N MET A 54 7.63 -2.10 6.38
CA MET A 54 8.80 -2.46 5.56
C MET A 54 8.56 -2.18 4.08
N THR A 55 7.38 -2.52 3.56
CA THR A 55 7.01 -2.24 2.16
C THR A 55 7.03 -0.74 1.89
N ALA A 56 6.49 0.09 2.79
CA ALA A 56 6.51 1.54 2.63
C ALA A 56 7.94 2.10 2.58
N MET A 57 8.86 1.56 3.38
CA MET A 57 10.27 1.98 3.34
C MET A 57 10.94 1.57 2.02
N VAL A 58 10.73 0.33 1.57
CA VAL A 58 11.25 -0.16 0.29
C VAL A 58 10.75 0.70 -0.86
N GLU A 59 9.46 1.05 -0.86
CA GLU A 59 8.86 1.93 -1.86
C GLU A 59 9.53 3.31 -1.90
N VAL A 60 9.75 3.94 -0.75
CA VAL A 60 10.41 5.25 -0.67
C VAL A 60 11.87 5.18 -1.14
N VAL A 61 12.59 4.12 -0.79
CA VAL A 61 13.99 3.94 -1.21
C VAL A 61 14.08 3.69 -2.72
N ALA A 62 13.26 2.77 -3.24
CA ALA A 62 13.25 2.40 -4.65
C ALA A 62 12.85 3.60 -5.53
N ARG A 63 11.75 4.29 -5.21
CA ARG A 63 11.29 5.45 -5.99
C ARG A 63 12.35 6.54 -6.06
N ASN A 64 13.02 6.85 -4.95
CA ASN A 64 14.04 7.90 -4.92
C ASN A 64 15.31 7.48 -5.69
N ALA A 65 15.66 6.19 -5.66
CA ALA A 65 16.81 5.68 -6.40
C ALA A 65 16.56 5.70 -7.92
N ILE A 66 15.37 5.27 -8.35
CA ILE A 66 14.96 5.29 -9.76
C ILE A 66 14.84 6.73 -10.24
N ASP A 67 14.17 7.60 -9.48
CA ASP A 67 14.03 9.02 -9.83
C ASP A 67 15.38 9.71 -10.04
N ARG A 68 16.35 9.48 -9.14
CA ARG A 68 17.71 10.01 -9.31
C ARG A 68 18.34 9.52 -10.63
N ALA A 69 18.25 8.23 -10.91
CA ALA A 69 18.82 7.65 -12.13
C ALA A 69 18.15 8.21 -13.40
N LEU A 70 16.82 8.33 -13.41
CA LEU A 70 16.06 8.90 -14.52
C LEU A 70 16.33 10.39 -14.70
N THR A 71 16.44 11.15 -13.61
CA THR A 71 16.79 12.57 -13.65
C THR A 71 18.19 12.79 -14.22
N GLU A 72 19.19 12.00 -13.78
CA GLU A 72 20.57 12.07 -14.30
C GLU A 72 20.67 11.66 -15.77
N TRP A 73 19.91 10.66 -16.19
CA TRP A 73 19.82 10.24 -17.59
C TRP A 73 19.11 11.31 -18.44
N ASN A 74 17.97 11.80 -17.98
CA ASN A 74 17.16 12.79 -18.68
C ASN A 74 17.90 14.12 -18.87
N ALA A 75 18.68 14.55 -17.87
CA ALA A 75 19.53 15.73 -17.98
C ALA A 75 20.52 15.68 -19.16
N LYS A 76 20.87 14.49 -19.67
CA LYS A 76 21.78 14.31 -20.82
C LYS A 76 21.05 14.37 -22.16
N ILE A 77 19.76 14.05 -22.20
CA ILE A 77 19.01 13.90 -23.45
C ILE A 77 17.95 14.98 -23.66
N SER A 78 17.36 15.50 -22.57
CA SER A 78 16.31 16.52 -22.58
C SER A 78 16.40 17.39 -21.31
N PRO A 79 17.40 18.28 -21.21
CA PRO A 79 17.73 19.03 -19.98
C PRO A 79 16.66 20.03 -19.53
N HIS A 80 15.66 20.32 -20.37
CA HIS A 80 14.61 21.31 -20.10
C HIS A 80 13.23 20.69 -19.89
N THR A 81 13.12 19.36 -19.96
CA THR A 81 11.86 18.64 -19.80
C THR A 81 11.97 17.77 -18.55
N ASP A 82 10.93 17.71 -17.72
CA ASP A 82 10.87 16.75 -16.62
C ASP A 82 10.73 15.33 -17.22
N TRP A 83 11.38 14.32 -16.65
CA TRP A 83 11.30 12.97 -17.21
C TRP A 83 9.86 12.41 -17.19
N PHE A 84 9.00 12.96 -16.32
CA PHE A 84 7.55 12.69 -16.31
C PHE A 84 6.81 13.09 -17.59
N ASP A 85 7.40 13.97 -18.41
CA ASP A 85 6.78 14.52 -19.62
C ASP A 85 7.43 13.98 -20.91
N LEU A 86 8.19 12.87 -20.82
CA LEU A 86 8.79 12.24 -21.98
C LEU A 86 7.80 11.31 -22.69
N ASP A 87 7.74 11.40 -24.02
CA ASP A 87 6.90 10.56 -24.88
C ASP A 87 7.28 9.06 -24.87
N VAL A 88 8.40 8.70 -24.23
CA VAL A 88 8.86 7.30 -24.08
C VAL A 88 8.07 6.53 -23.03
N LEU A 89 7.36 7.22 -22.13
CA LEU A 89 6.54 6.60 -21.11
C LEU A 89 5.27 5.99 -21.74
N ASP A 90 4.91 4.79 -21.32
CA ASP A 90 3.70 4.13 -21.82
C ASP A 90 2.41 4.79 -21.29
N ASP A 91 1.28 4.40 -21.89
CA ASP A 91 -0.04 4.93 -21.53
C ASP A 91 -0.40 4.72 -20.04
N HIS A 92 0.15 3.70 -19.40
CA HIS A 92 -0.15 3.40 -18.00
C HIS A 92 0.60 4.37 -17.09
N ALA A 93 1.90 4.53 -17.30
CA ALA A 93 2.74 5.48 -16.58
C ALA A 93 2.23 6.91 -16.73
N GLN A 94 1.84 7.31 -17.95
CA GLN A 94 1.27 8.64 -18.19
C GLN A 94 -0.04 8.87 -17.40
N LYS A 95 -0.93 7.87 -17.34
CA LYS A 95 -2.17 7.96 -16.56
C LYS A 95 -1.88 8.09 -15.07
N ASP A 96 -0.95 7.32 -14.54
CA ASP A 96 -0.58 7.36 -13.13
C ASP A 96 0.04 8.72 -12.75
N ILE A 97 0.92 9.27 -13.59
CA ILE A 97 1.48 10.62 -13.42
C ILE A 97 0.37 11.68 -13.45
N ALA A 98 -0.60 11.57 -14.37
CA ALA A 98 -1.73 12.49 -14.44
C ALA A 98 -2.60 12.43 -13.16
N ILE A 99 -2.88 11.23 -12.65
CA ILE A 99 -3.60 11.04 -11.38
C ILE A 99 -2.81 11.62 -10.21
N ALA A 100 -1.50 11.39 -10.15
CA ALA A 100 -0.63 11.95 -9.12
C ALA A 100 -0.65 13.49 -9.15
N ARG A 101 -0.52 14.11 -10.32
CA ARG A 101 -0.65 15.57 -10.51
C ARG A 101 -2.00 16.09 -10.01
N GLN A 102 -3.10 15.41 -10.33
CA GLN A 102 -4.44 15.77 -9.84
C GLN A 102 -4.55 15.70 -8.32
N ARG A 103 -3.95 14.69 -7.68
CA ARG A 103 -3.92 14.57 -6.21
C ARG A 103 -3.18 15.75 -5.57
N VAL A 104 -2.02 16.15 -6.12
CA VAL A 104 -1.27 17.32 -5.63
C VAL A 104 -2.09 18.60 -5.76
N LEU A 105 -2.76 18.80 -6.91
CA LEU A 105 -3.63 19.96 -7.16
C LEU A 105 -4.80 20.01 -6.18
N ARG A 106 -5.44 18.88 -5.88
CA ARG A 106 -6.55 18.78 -4.91
C ARG A 106 -6.11 19.18 -3.50
N LEU A 107 -4.85 18.96 -3.16
CA LEU A 107 -4.25 19.41 -1.90
C LEU A 107 -3.90 20.91 -1.89
N ARG A 108 -4.25 21.68 -2.95
CA ARG A 108 -3.92 23.10 -3.14
C ARG A 108 -2.42 23.39 -3.03
N LYS A 109 -1.59 22.41 -3.38
CA LYS A 109 -0.13 22.54 -3.39
C LYS A 109 0.34 22.82 -4.81
N PRO A 110 1.41 23.59 -5.01
CA PRO A 110 2.04 23.70 -6.32
C PRO A 110 2.50 22.31 -6.76
N VAL A 111 2.23 21.98 -8.02
CA VAL A 111 2.68 20.73 -8.65
C VAL A 111 4.17 20.84 -8.90
N THR A 112 4.95 20.15 -8.09
CA THR A 112 6.40 20.05 -8.22
C THR A 112 6.77 18.60 -8.45
N HIS A 113 7.89 18.37 -9.14
CA HIS A 113 8.43 17.03 -9.41
C HIS A 113 8.37 16.12 -8.17
N SER A 114 8.98 16.53 -7.05
CA SER A 114 9.03 15.73 -5.81
C SER A 114 7.66 15.44 -5.19
N LYS A 115 6.65 16.29 -5.43
CA LYS A 115 5.29 16.05 -4.92
C LYS A 115 4.53 15.07 -5.81
N VAL A 116 4.73 15.15 -7.12
CA VAL A 116 4.19 14.15 -8.06
C VAL A 116 4.82 12.80 -7.75
N LEU A 117 6.15 12.75 -7.61
CA LEU A 117 6.90 11.56 -7.20
C LEU A 117 6.36 10.95 -5.90
N ALA A 118 6.00 11.77 -4.91
CA ALA A 118 5.48 11.31 -3.63
C ALA A 118 4.07 10.71 -3.70
N GLU A 119 3.29 11.04 -4.73
CA GLU A 119 1.92 10.55 -4.96
C GLU A 119 1.86 9.31 -5.87
N LEU A 120 2.98 8.94 -6.50
CA LEU A 120 3.13 7.67 -7.24
C LEU A 120 3.26 6.51 -6.26
N SER A 121 2.52 5.43 -6.54
CA SER A 121 2.54 4.21 -5.72
C SER A 121 3.62 3.23 -6.16
N PHE A 122 3.91 2.22 -5.33
CA PHE A 122 4.86 1.16 -5.67
C PHE A 122 4.61 0.50 -7.03
N GLY A 123 3.35 0.34 -7.45
CA GLY A 123 3.00 -0.29 -8.73
C GLY A 123 3.31 0.54 -9.99
N PHE A 124 3.76 1.79 -9.83
CA PHE A 124 4.22 2.63 -10.95
C PHE A 124 5.62 2.23 -11.44
N TRP A 125 6.47 1.74 -10.53
CA TRP A 125 7.88 1.43 -10.78
C TRP A 125 8.07 0.00 -11.27
#